data_AF-A0A7S0C8U5-F1
#
_entry.id   AF-A0A7S0C8U5-F1
#
_cell.length_a   1.000
_cell.length_b   1.000
_cell.length_c   1.000
_cell.angle_alpha   90.00
_cell.angle_beta   90.00
_cell.angle_gamma   90.00
#
_symmetry.space_group_name_H-M   'P 1'
#
loop_
_entity.id
_entity.type
_entity.pdbx_description
1 polymer ?
#
loop_
_entity_poly.entity_id
_entity_poly.type
_entity_poly.pdbx_seq_one_letter_code
_entity_poly.pdbx_strand_id
1 'polypeptide(L)'
;FDKMSKDALPRLHEFRSQAIANTVWAYATVCQLSPQLFDRIAELALFRLHEFDSQDIANTVWAYAKNGHSSPELFDKIAVVALPRLREFSSQAVSNTVWAYAKTG
;
A
#
# COMPACT_ATOMS: atom_id res chain seq x y z
N PHE A 1 17.80 -5.16 -1.16
CA PHE A 1 16.44 -5.04 -0.61
C PHE A 1 16.25 -5.92 0.63
N ASP A 2 16.71 -7.17 0.66
CA ASP A 2 16.62 -8.03 1.86
C ASP A 2 17.16 -7.44 3.17
N LYS A 3 18.37 -6.86 3.15
CA LYS A 3 18.92 -6.18 4.33
C LYS A 3 18.06 -4.99 4.76
N MET A 4 17.57 -4.20 3.81
CA MET A 4 16.67 -3.08 4.08
C MET A 4 15.36 -3.55 4.71
N SER A 5 14.81 -4.68 4.27
CA SER A 5 13.60 -5.27 4.86
C SER A 5 13.85 -5.66 6.32
N LYS A 6 14.94 -6.38 6.59
CA LYS A 6 15.33 -6.79 7.96
C LYS A 6 15.51 -5.59 8.89
N ASP A 7 16.12 -4.52 8.41
CA ASP A 7 16.35 -3.31 9.21
C ASP A 7 15.07 -2.47 9.38
N ALA A 8 14.16 -2.48 8.39
CA ALA A 8 12.90 -1.72 8.41
C ALA A 8 11.81 -2.37 9.27
N LEU A 9 11.67 -3.71 9.21
CA LEU A 9 10.64 -4.49 9.92
C LEU A 9 10.43 -4.08 11.40
N PRO A 10 11.47 -4.01 12.25
CA PRO A 10 11.28 -3.63 13.65
C PRO A 10 10.85 -2.17 13.84
N ARG A 11 11.10 -1.30 12.85
CA ARG A 11 10.88 0.16 12.92
C ARG A 11 9.63 0.64 12.19
N LEU A 12 8.89 -0.25 11.50
CA LEU A 12 7.72 0.13 10.72
C LEU A 12 6.64 0.88 11.53
N HIS A 13 6.57 0.63 12.84
CA HIS A 13 5.65 1.33 13.73
C HIS A 13 5.96 2.84 13.87
N GLU A 14 7.21 3.25 13.63
CA GLU A 14 7.65 4.65 13.66
C GLU A 14 7.31 5.38 12.35
N PHE A 15 6.98 4.65 11.28
CA PHE A 15 6.79 5.23 9.97
C PHE A 15 5.44 5.95 9.91
N ARG A 16 5.41 7.13 9.28
CA ARG A 16 4.16 7.79 8.89
C ARG A 16 3.53 7.09 7.68
N SER A 17 2.25 7.34 7.41
CA SER A 17 1.50 6.77 6.26
C SER A 17 2.29 6.85 4.95
N GLN A 18 2.85 8.02 4.65
CA GLN A 18 3.64 8.24 3.45
C GLN A 18 4.89 7.35 3.37
N ALA A 19 5.58 7.16 4.49
CA ALA A 19 6.76 6.29 4.52
C ALA A 19 6.37 4.81 4.35
N ILE A 20 5.20 4.39 4.87
CA ILE A 20 4.65 3.06 4.65
C ILE A 20 4.33 2.84 3.16
N ALA A 21 3.57 3.75 2.55
CA ALA A 21 3.17 3.68 1.14
C ALA A 21 4.39 3.71 0.21
N ASN A 22 5.34 4.62 0.45
CA ASN A 22 6.57 4.71 -0.33
C ASN A 22 7.45 3.47 -0.19
N THR A 23 7.45 2.80 0.97
CA THR A 23 8.21 1.57 1.17
C THR A 23 7.68 0.47 0.24
N VAL A 24 6.40 0.13 0.29
CA VAL A 24 5.85 -0.90 -0.61
C VAL A 24 5.95 -0.52 -2.08
N TRP A 25 5.74 0.76 -2.40
CA TRP A 25 5.92 1.28 -3.76
C TRP A 25 7.36 1.11 -4.27
N ALA A 26 8.37 1.40 -3.45
CA ALA A 26 9.77 1.25 -3.85
C ALA A 26 10.12 -0.22 -4.14
N TYR A 27 9.69 -1.15 -3.27
CA TYR A 27 9.86 -2.59 -3.50
C TYR A 27 9.19 -3.04 -4.81
N ALA A 28 7.95 -2.61 -5.05
CA ALA A 28 7.24 -2.92 -6.28
C ALA A 28 7.88 -2.32 -7.53
N THR A 29 8.45 -1.12 -7.42
CA THR A 29 9.09 -0.40 -8.54
C THR A 29 10.35 -1.13 -9.02
N VAL A 30 11.11 -1.73 -8.10
CA VAL A 30 12.30 -2.53 -8.45
C VAL A 30 11.99 -4.02 -8.66
N CYS A 31 10.71 -4.40 -8.74
CA CYS A 31 10.25 -5.79 -8.87
C CYS A 31 10.81 -6.72 -7.78
N GLN A 32 10.95 -6.22 -6.55
CA GLN A 32 11.38 -6.99 -5.39
C GLN A 32 10.18 -7.21 -4.46
N LEU A 33 10.02 -8.43 -3.98
CA LEU A 33 8.99 -8.78 -3.01
C LEU A 33 9.65 -9.25 -1.71
N SER A 34 9.24 -8.65 -0.60
CA SER A 34 9.56 -9.12 0.74
C SER A 34 8.26 -9.45 1.45
N PRO A 35 7.77 -10.71 1.41
CA PRO A 35 6.44 -11.07 1.89
C PRO A 35 6.19 -10.62 3.33
N GLN A 36 7.13 -10.90 4.24
CA GLN A 36 7.03 -10.49 5.65
C GLN A 36 6.89 -8.96 5.84
N LEU A 37 7.57 -8.16 5.01
CA LEU A 37 7.46 -6.70 5.05
C LEU A 37 6.08 -6.25 4.56
N PHE A 38 5.60 -6.84 3.48
CA PHE A 38 4.26 -6.53 2.94
C PHE A 38 3.18 -6.95 3.93
N ASP A 39 3.22 -8.16 4.48
CA ASP A 39 2.27 -8.63 5.48
C ASP A 39 2.22 -7.70 6.70
N ARG A 40 3.40 -7.32 7.22
CA ARG A 40 3.46 -6.41 8.37
C ARG A 40 2.96 -5.00 8.06
N ILE A 41 3.20 -4.52 6.85
CA ILE A 41 2.66 -3.24 6.38
C ILE A 41 1.14 -3.31 6.21
N ALA A 42 0.58 -4.41 5.70
CA ALA A 42 -0.85 -4.60 5.58
C ALA A 42 -1.53 -4.51 6.95
N GLU A 43 -1.00 -5.23 7.94
CA GLU A 43 -1.48 -5.17 9.33
C GLU A 43 -1.46 -3.74 9.88
N LEU A 44 -0.35 -3.01 9.72
CA LEU A 44 -0.24 -1.62 10.18
C LEU A 44 -1.22 -0.69 9.46
N ALA A 45 -1.37 -0.85 8.14
CA ALA A 45 -2.26 -0.04 7.34
C ALA A 45 -3.73 -0.23 7.78
N LEU A 46 -4.17 -1.46 8.06
CA LEU A 46 -5.55 -1.74 8.51
C LEU A 46 -6.00 -0.85 9.69
N PHE A 47 -5.09 -0.54 10.63
CA PHE A 47 -5.38 0.33 11.77
C PHE A 47 -5.15 1.82 11.50
N ARG A 48 -4.32 2.15 10.50
CA ARG A 48 -3.81 3.51 10.27
C ARG A 48 -4.28 4.15 8.97
N LEU A 49 -5.19 3.51 8.22
CA LEU A 49 -5.72 4.04 6.96
C LEU A 49 -6.34 5.44 7.06
N HIS A 50 -6.80 5.85 8.24
CA HIS A 50 -7.29 7.21 8.48
C HIS A 50 -6.19 8.28 8.36
N GLU A 51 -4.91 7.89 8.50
CA GLU A 51 -3.75 8.76 8.29
C GLU A 51 -3.34 8.87 6.81
N PHE A 52 -3.85 7.98 5.95
CA PHE A 52 -3.44 7.90 4.55
C PHE A 52 -4.19 8.93 3.71
N ASP A 53 -3.43 9.68 2.92
CA ASP A 53 -3.99 10.51 1.85
C ASP A 53 -4.30 9.69 0.59
N SER A 54 -4.83 10.36 -0.44
CA SER A 54 -5.21 9.72 -1.70
C SER A 54 -4.02 9.12 -2.46
N GLN A 55 -2.84 9.72 -2.35
CA GLN A 55 -1.62 9.21 -2.98
C GLN A 55 -1.07 8.00 -2.22
N ASP A 56 -1.08 8.04 -0.89
CA ASP A 56 -0.65 6.92 -0.04
C ASP A 56 -1.50 5.67 -0.32
N ILE A 57 -2.83 5.84 -0.44
CA ILE A 57 -3.76 4.78 -0.79
C ILE A 57 -3.42 4.21 -2.17
N ALA A 58 -3.34 5.06 -3.19
CA ALA A 58 -3.09 4.64 -4.57
C ALA A 58 -1.75 3.91 -4.72
N ASN A 59 -0.69 4.40 -4.06
CA ASN A 59 0.62 3.78 -4.07
C ASN A 59 0.61 2.41 -3.38
N THR A 60 -0.12 2.29 -2.28
CA THR A 60 -0.23 1.03 -1.53
C THR A 60 -0.92 -0.04 -2.38
N VAL A 61 -2.14 0.20 -2.86
CA VAL A 61 -2.85 -0.82 -3.67
C VAL A 61 -2.11 -1.14 -4.96
N TRP A 62 -1.50 -0.14 -5.61
CA TRP A 62 -0.70 -0.36 -6.82
C TRP A 62 0.51 -1.25 -6.53
N ALA A 63 1.20 -1.05 -5.41
CA ALA A 63 2.38 -1.85 -5.05
C ALA A 63 2.03 -3.32 -4.81
N TYR A 64 0.97 -3.59 -4.06
CA TYR A 64 0.49 -4.96 -3.82
C TYR A 64 0.07 -5.64 -5.13
N ALA A 65 -0.70 -4.93 -5.95
CA ALA A 65 -1.12 -5.44 -7.26
C ALA A 65 0.07 -5.67 -8.21
N LYS A 66 1.04 -4.74 -8.23
CA LYS A 66 2.23 -4.83 -9.10
C LYS A 66 3.09 -6.05 -8.76
N ASN A 67 3.36 -6.28 -7.49
CA ASN A 67 4.16 -7.41 -7.01
C ASN A 67 3.38 -8.73 -6.91
N GLY A 68 2.06 -8.72 -7.15
CA GLY A 68 1.23 -9.92 -7.03
C GLY A 68 1.12 -10.44 -5.59
N HIS A 69 1.31 -9.57 -4.60
CA HIS A 69 1.14 -9.93 -3.19
C HIS A 69 -0.31 -9.72 -2.78
N SER A 70 -0.99 -10.80 -2.41
CA SER A 70 -2.41 -10.76 -2.06
C SER A 70 -2.60 -10.23 -0.64
N SER A 71 -3.53 -9.29 -0.46
CA SER A 71 -4.00 -8.85 0.85
C SER A 71 -5.47 -8.42 0.75
N PRO A 72 -6.42 -9.37 0.63
CA PRO A 72 -7.83 -9.06 0.37
C PRO A 72 -8.44 -8.16 1.45
N GLU A 73 -8.14 -8.41 2.72
CA GLU A 73 -8.64 -7.60 3.85
C GLU A 73 -8.19 -6.13 3.75
N LEU A 74 -6.93 -5.90 3.33
CA LEU A 74 -6.43 -4.55 3.09
C LEU A 74 -7.18 -3.87 1.94
N PHE A 75 -7.41 -4.58 0.84
CA PHE A 75 -8.14 -4.05 -0.31
C PHE A 75 -9.60 -3.73 0.04
N ASP A 76 -10.28 -4.60 0.78
CA ASP A 76 -11.64 -4.35 1.25
C ASP A 76 -11.70 -3.12 2.15
N LYS A 77 -10.76 -3.01 3.11
CA LYS A 77 -10.71 -1.87 4.03
C LYS A 77 -10.38 -0.57 3.30
N ILE A 78 -9.46 -0.61 2.34
CA ILE A 78 -9.14 0.54 1.49
C ILE A 78 -10.36 0.95 0.67
N ALA A 79 -11.13 0.01 0.12
CA ALA A 79 -12.32 0.35 -0.67
C ALA A 79 -13.33 1.14 0.17
N VAL A 80 -13.59 0.69 1.41
CA VAL A 80 -14.48 1.38 2.35
C VAL A 80 -14.01 2.81 2.63
N VAL A 81 -12.70 3.03 2.77
CA VAL A 81 -12.13 4.36 3.09
C VAL A 81 -12.01 5.25 1.85
N ALA A 82 -11.63 4.69 0.70
CA ALA A 82 -11.30 5.43 -0.51
C ALA A 82 -12.52 5.80 -1.33
N LEU A 83 -13.54 4.92 -1.43
CA LEU A 83 -14.74 5.16 -2.26
C LEU A 83 -15.44 6.50 -1.94
N PRO A 84 -15.70 6.86 -0.66
CA PRO A 84 -16.31 8.14 -0.32
C PRO A 84 -15.41 9.35 -0.65
N ARG A 85 -14.10 9.14 -0.72
CA ARG A 85 -13.06 10.16 -0.90
C ARG A 85 -12.56 10.27 -2.34
N LEU A 86 -13.09 9.50 -3.29
CA LEU A 86 -12.57 9.44 -4.67
C LEU A 86 -12.46 10.81 -5.36
N ARG A 87 -13.28 11.79 -4.97
CA ARG A 87 -13.20 13.16 -5.51
C ARG A 87 -11.95 13.93 -5.08
N GLU A 88 -11.29 13.50 -4.00
CA GLU A 88 -10.03 14.05 -3.48
C GLU A 88 -8.80 13.45 -4.19
N PHE A 89 -9.00 12.40 -4.99
CA PHE A 89 -7.91 11.73 -5.67
C PHE A 89 -7.55 12.51 -6.93
N SER A 90 -6.26 12.62 -7.21
CA SER A 90 -5.80 13.05 -8.53
C SER A 90 -6.23 12.04 -9.59
N SER A 91 -6.28 12.46 -10.86
CA SER A 91 -6.59 11.55 -11.98
C SER A 91 -5.66 10.33 -12.02
N GLN A 92 -4.38 10.52 -11.71
CA GLN A 92 -3.40 9.44 -11.60
C GLN A 92 -3.71 8.50 -10.43
N ALA A 93 -4.07 9.04 -9.25
CA ALA A 93 -4.40 8.23 -8.09
C ALA A 93 -5.65 7.37 -8.33
N VAL A 94 -6.69 7.93 -8.98
CA VAL A 94 -7.88 7.17 -9.41
C VAL A 94 -7.48 6.05 -10.38
N SER A 95 -6.73 6.38 -11.43
CA SER A 95 -6.30 5.40 -12.45
C SER A 95 -5.51 4.23 -11.84
N ASN A 96 -4.53 4.53 -10.98
CA ASN A 96 -3.72 3.52 -10.30
C ASN A 96 -4.56 2.63 -9.38
N THR A 97 -5.50 3.23 -8.64
CA THR A 97 -6.39 2.50 -7.73
C THR A 97 -7.25 1.53 -8.54
N VAL A 98 -7.96 2.01 -9.57
CA VAL A 98 -8.83 1.18 -10.40
C VAL A 98 -8.06 0.04 -11.08
N TRP A 99 -6.87 0.33 -11.63
CA TRP A 99 -6.02 -0.70 -12.23
C TRP A 99 -5.60 -1.77 -11.21
N ALA A 100 -5.27 -1.38 -9.98
CA ALA A 100 -4.88 -2.31 -8.93
C ALA A 100 -6.04 -3.27 -8.58
N TYR A 101 -7.25 -2.74 -8.36
CA TYR A 101 -8.44 -3.56 -8.11
C TYR A 101 -8.77 -4.46 -9.30
N ALA A 102 -8.64 -3.99 -10.54
CA ALA A 102 -8.88 -4.83 -11.71
C ALA A 102 -7.85 -5.98 -11.87
N LYS A 103 -6.63 -5.80 -11.34
CA LYS A 103 -5.56 -6.80 -11.44
C LYS A 103 -5.62 -7.86 -10.34
N THR A 104 -5.96 -7.47 -9.11
CA THR A 104 -5.83 -8.34 -7.92
C THR A 104 -7.00 -8.31 -6.95
N GLY A 105 -8.01 -7.47 -7.20
CA GLY A 105 -9.24 -7.42 -6.41
C GLY A 105 -10.24 -8.50 -6.82
#